data_AF-A0A3B9ZPU3-F1
#
_entry.id   AF-A0A3B9ZPU3-F1
#
_cell.length_a   1.000
_cell.length_b   1.000
_cell.length_c   1.000
_cell.angle_alpha   90.00
_cell.angle_beta   90.00
_cell.angle_gamma   90.00
#
_symmetry.space_group_name_H-M   'P 1'
#
loop_
_entity.id
_entity.type
_entity.pdbx_description
1 polymer ?
#
loop_
_entity_poly.entity_id
_entity_poly.type
_entity_poly.pdbx_seq_one_letter_code
_entity_poly.pdbx_strand_id
1 'polypeptide(L)'
;MEPHQTNPFKLAMTYGLYLGGITIFISVVIWATALMEKLGLWGNVSIGIINLCILIFLLIYFTKSYRDNQLDGKITFGKAFVFGVLIVLFSTVVSSLYNYIFAKFIDPGYAQRVMTMMQDKTYQWMSSRGLSEEQIDEAMVKFEKPEIPTPIQSLITSLKFGLIGGSIMSLVSSAIIKKNPYKDDAFDEAMEDVKTDETRQE
;
A
#
# COMPACT_ATOMS: atom_id res chain seq x y z
N MET A 1 22.65 -12.07 -19.52
CA MET A 1 23.04 -11.83 -18.11
C MET A 1 22.36 -12.91 -17.31
N GLU A 2 23.11 -13.79 -16.64
CA GLU A 2 22.52 -14.89 -15.88
C GLU A 2 21.57 -14.33 -14.81
N PRO A 3 20.33 -14.86 -14.66
CA PRO A 3 19.43 -14.41 -13.63
C PRO A 3 20.04 -14.82 -12.28
N HIS A 4 20.59 -13.84 -11.55
CA HIS A 4 20.96 -14.03 -10.16
C HIS A 4 19.70 -14.38 -9.38
N GLN A 5 19.47 -15.68 -9.15
CA GLN A 5 18.38 -16.20 -8.33
C GLN A 5 18.56 -15.71 -6.90
N THR A 6 18.06 -14.51 -6.61
CA THR A 6 18.10 -13.95 -5.26
C THR A 6 16.95 -14.54 -4.45
N ASN A 7 17.21 -14.85 -3.19
CA ASN A 7 16.18 -15.38 -2.30
C ASN A 7 14.97 -14.42 -2.28
N PRO A 8 13.76 -14.87 -2.65
CA PRO A 8 12.58 -14.02 -2.77
C PRO A 8 12.24 -13.29 -1.46
N PHE A 9 12.56 -13.89 -0.31
CA PHE A 9 12.39 -13.25 0.99
C PHE A 9 13.33 -12.05 1.17
N LYS A 10 14.61 -12.22 0.81
CA LYS A 10 15.61 -11.14 0.88
C LYS A 10 15.24 -10.00 -0.07
N LEU A 11 14.73 -10.33 -1.26
CA LEU A 11 14.28 -9.33 -2.22
C LEU A 11 13.03 -8.58 -1.74
N ALA A 12 12.03 -9.31 -1.21
CA ALA A 12 10.83 -8.70 -0.63
C ALA A 12 11.18 -7.78 0.55
N MET A 13 12.16 -8.15 1.38
CA MET A 13 12.69 -7.31 2.45
C MET A 13 13.31 -6.01 1.92
N THR A 14 14.16 -6.09 0.90
CA THR A 14 14.76 -4.92 0.26
C THR A 14 13.70 -3.99 -0.34
N TYR A 15 12.73 -4.54 -1.07
CA TYR A 15 11.64 -3.75 -1.64
C TYR A 15 10.69 -3.19 -0.57
N GLY A 16 10.46 -3.93 0.52
CA GLY A 16 9.70 -3.43 1.66
C GLY A 16 10.41 -2.28 2.39
N LEU A 17 11.74 -2.33 2.51
CA LEU A 17 12.54 -1.22 3.03
C LEU A 17 12.45 0.02 2.14
N TYR A 18 12.53 -0.15 0.82
CA TYR A 18 12.33 0.98 -0.10
C TYR A 18 10.92 1.55 -0.02
N LEU A 19 9.88 0.70 -0.01
CA LEU A 19 8.50 1.14 0.12
C LEU A 19 8.28 1.90 1.44
N GLY A 20 8.82 1.37 2.55
CA GLY A 20 8.75 2.01 3.86
C GLY A 20 9.49 3.35 3.89
N GLY A 21 10.69 3.42 3.32
CA GLY A 21 11.48 4.65 3.21
C GLY A 21 10.78 5.73 2.39
N ILE A 22 10.19 5.37 1.25
CA ILE A 22 9.40 6.30 0.42
C ILE A 22 8.17 6.79 1.18
N THR A 23 7.48 5.89 1.88
CA THR A 23 6.30 6.23 2.69
C THR A 23 6.66 7.22 3.80
N ILE A 24 7.80 7.00 4.48
CA ILE A 24 8.33 7.93 5.49
C ILE A 24 8.66 9.27 4.86
N PHE A 25 9.35 9.28 3.71
CA PHE A 25 9.70 10.52 3.01
C PHE A 25 8.46 11.34 2.66
N ILE A 26 7.43 10.71 2.08
CA ILE A 26 6.15 11.37 1.77
C ILE A 26 5.51 11.93 3.05
N SER A 27 5.49 11.15 4.13
CA SER A 27 4.94 11.59 5.42
C SER A 27 5.67 12.82 5.97
N VAL A 28 7.01 12.85 5.91
CA VAL A 28 7.81 13.98 6.36
C VAL A 28 7.55 15.21 5.50
N VAL A 29 7.45 15.06 4.18
CA VAL A 29 7.13 16.19 3.28
C VAL A 29 5.76 16.78 3.62
N ILE A 30 4.73 15.95 3.80
CA ILE A 30 3.38 16.42 4.15
C ILE A 30 3.38 17.18 5.48
N TRP A 31 4.08 16.65 6.49
CA TRP A 31 4.23 17.30 7.79
C TRP A 31 5.01 18.61 7.70
N ALA A 32 6.22 18.60 7.12
CA ALA A 32 7.11 19.76 7.07
C ALA A 32 6.54 20.94 6.28
N THR A 33 5.70 20.67 5.29
CA THR A 33 5.04 21.70 4.47
C THR A 33 3.71 22.18 5.05
N ALA A 34 3.23 21.51 6.11
CA ALA A 34 1.89 21.68 6.69
C ALA A 34 0.77 21.56 5.63
N LEU A 35 0.94 20.65 4.67
CA LEU A 35 0.03 20.51 3.54
C LEU A 35 -1.41 20.20 3.97
N MET A 36 -1.59 19.35 4.98
CA MET A 36 -2.92 19.03 5.52
C MET A 36 -3.62 20.24 6.17
N GLU A 37 -2.82 21.19 6.65
CA GLU A 37 -3.29 22.39 7.31
C GLU A 37 -3.77 23.42 6.31
N LYS A 38 -2.94 23.66 5.30
CA LYS A 38 -3.16 24.66 4.25
C LYS A 38 -4.27 24.29 3.28
N LEU A 39 -4.54 23.00 3.10
CA LEU A 39 -5.54 22.52 2.14
C LEU A 39 -6.89 22.28 2.82
N GLY A 40 -7.99 22.59 2.14
CA GLY A 40 -9.34 22.25 2.61
C GLY A 40 -9.61 20.74 2.63
N LEU A 41 -10.81 20.31 3.06
CA LEU A 41 -11.18 18.88 3.09
C LEU A 41 -10.88 18.15 1.78
N TRP A 42 -11.24 18.77 0.65
CA TRP A 42 -11.01 18.18 -0.66
C TRP A 42 -9.52 18.02 -0.99
N GLY A 43 -8.67 18.97 -0.59
CA GLY A 43 -7.23 18.83 -0.79
C GLY A 43 -6.63 17.74 0.09
N ASN A 44 -7.13 17.54 1.31
CA ASN A 44 -6.73 16.43 2.17
C ASN A 44 -7.15 15.08 1.57
N VAL A 45 -8.36 14.99 1.02
CA VAL A 45 -8.83 13.81 0.28
C VAL A 45 -7.95 13.56 -0.95
N SER A 46 -7.61 14.59 -1.72
CA SER A 46 -6.72 14.47 -2.87
C SER A 46 -5.33 13.95 -2.48
N ILE A 47 -4.73 14.45 -1.39
CA ILE A 47 -3.46 13.92 -0.87
C ILE A 47 -3.59 12.43 -0.55
N GLY A 48 -4.67 12.03 0.13
CA GLY A 48 -4.93 10.63 0.46
C GLY A 48 -5.00 9.74 -0.78
N ILE A 49 -5.74 10.17 -1.81
CA ILE A 49 -5.88 9.45 -3.08
C ILE A 49 -4.53 9.36 -3.80
N ILE A 50 -3.79 10.46 -3.91
CA ILE A 50 -2.47 10.50 -4.56
C ILE A 50 -1.51 9.54 -3.84
N ASN A 51 -1.48 9.57 -2.51
CA ASN A 51 -0.64 8.67 -1.72
C ASN A 51 -1.00 7.20 -1.98
N LEU A 52 -2.30 6.87 -2.00
CA LEU A 52 -2.78 5.52 -2.30
C LEU A 52 -2.39 5.07 -3.71
N CYS A 53 -2.51 5.94 -4.72
CA CYS A 53 -2.10 5.66 -6.09
C CYS A 53 -0.58 5.38 -6.18
N ILE A 54 0.25 6.18 -5.49
CA ILE A 54 1.71 5.99 -5.44
C ILE A 54 2.04 4.62 -4.83
N LEU A 55 1.41 4.26 -3.71
CA LEU A 55 1.65 2.97 -3.05
C LEU A 55 1.29 1.78 -3.95
N ILE A 56 0.12 1.82 -4.61
CA ILE A 56 -0.29 0.77 -5.55
C ILE A 56 0.69 0.69 -6.73
N PHE A 57 1.07 1.83 -7.30
CA PHE A 57 2.03 1.88 -8.41
C PHE A 57 3.37 1.27 -8.03
N LEU A 58 3.93 1.63 -6.87
CA LEU A 58 5.19 1.07 -6.38
C LEU A 58 5.07 -0.44 -6.12
N LEU A 59 3.96 -0.88 -5.54
CA LEU A 59 3.72 -2.31 -5.31
C LEU A 59 3.66 -3.10 -6.62
N ILE A 60 3.01 -2.54 -7.64
CA ILE A 60 2.98 -3.10 -9.00
C ILE A 60 4.41 -3.13 -9.57
N TYR A 61 5.14 -2.02 -9.48
CA TYR A 61 6.50 -1.92 -9.99
C TYR A 61 7.46 -2.95 -9.36
N PHE A 62 7.45 -3.08 -8.03
CA PHE A 62 8.30 -4.04 -7.32
C PHE A 62 7.93 -5.49 -7.63
N THR A 63 6.63 -5.81 -7.67
CA THR A 63 6.17 -7.16 -7.99
C THR A 63 6.46 -7.51 -9.46
N LYS A 64 6.36 -6.53 -10.37
CA LYS A 64 6.73 -6.69 -11.78
C LYS A 64 8.24 -6.88 -11.94
N SER A 65 9.04 -6.10 -11.23
CA SER A 65 10.50 -6.26 -11.22
C SER A 65 10.92 -7.65 -10.71
N TYR A 66 10.24 -8.18 -9.70
CA TYR A 66 10.45 -9.56 -9.25
C TYR A 66 10.09 -10.59 -10.33
N ARG A 67 8.95 -10.43 -11.00
CA ARG A 67 8.57 -11.28 -12.14
C ARG A 67 9.62 -11.25 -13.26
N ASP A 68 10.01 -10.06 -13.69
CA ASP A 68 10.84 -9.89 -14.88
C ASP A 68 12.30 -10.30 -14.63
N ASN A 69 12.84 -10.03 -13.43
CA ASN A 69 14.25 -10.30 -13.13
C ASN A 69 14.52 -11.66 -12.46
N GLN A 70 13.52 -12.28 -11.83
CA GLN A 70 13.72 -13.52 -11.05
C GLN A 70 12.89 -14.70 -11.55
N LEU A 71 11.83 -14.46 -12.32
CA LEU A 71 10.93 -15.50 -12.80
C LEU A 71 10.77 -15.48 -14.32
N ASP A 72 11.76 -14.93 -15.03
CA ASP A 72 11.83 -14.91 -16.50
C ASP A 72 10.55 -14.36 -17.16
N GLY A 73 9.95 -13.35 -16.52
CA GLY A 73 8.74 -12.68 -17.03
C GLY A 73 7.42 -13.42 -16.78
N LYS A 74 7.41 -14.58 -16.11
CA LYS A 74 6.20 -15.36 -15.81
C LYS A 74 5.97 -15.47 -14.29
N ILE A 75 4.78 -15.09 -13.79
CA ILE A 75 4.44 -15.22 -12.36
C ILE A 75 2.98 -15.61 -12.17
N THR A 76 2.75 -16.60 -11.32
CA THR A 76 1.39 -17.01 -10.91
C THR A 76 0.80 -16.00 -9.92
N PHE A 77 -0.53 -15.90 -9.90
CA PHE A 77 -1.23 -14.98 -9.00
C PHE A 77 -0.84 -15.17 -7.54
N GLY A 78 -0.81 -16.42 -7.05
CA GLY A 78 -0.46 -16.72 -5.66
C GLY A 78 0.97 -16.29 -5.30
N LYS A 79 1.94 -16.50 -6.21
CA LYS A 79 3.33 -16.07 -5.99
C LYS A 79 3.44 -14.54 -5.97
N ALA A 80 2.75 -13.84 -6.88
CA ALA A 80 2.70 -12.38 -6.90
C ALA A 80 2.07 -11.83 -5.62
N PHE A 81 0.97 -12.44 -5.15
CA PHE A 81 0.24 -12.02 -3.96
C PHE A 81 1.08 -12.17 -2.70
N VAL A 82 1.66 -13.36 -2.49
CA VAL A 82 2.52 -13.62 -1.33
C VAL A 82 3.71 -12.67 -1.33
N PHE A 83 4.33 -12.43 -2.50
CA PHE A 83 5.44 -11.49 -2.61
C PHE A 83 5.03 -10.04 -2.27
N GLY A 84 3.88 -9.58 -2.77
CA GLY A 84 3.33 -8.26 -2.43
C GLY A 84 3.03 -8.11 -0.93
N VAL A 85 2.43 -9.13 -0.32
CA VAL A 85 2.16 -9.15 1.13
C VAL A 85 3.46 -9.10 1.94
N LEU A 86 4.51 -9.81 1.52
CA LEU A 86 5.81 -9.75 2.17
C LEU A 86 6.43 -8.35 2.09
N ILE A 87 6.37 -7.68 0.93
CA ILE A 87 6.83 -6.29 0.78
C ILE A 87 6.08 -5.38 1.76
N VAL A 88 4.74 -5.48 1.78
CA VAL A 88 3.89 -4.71 2.67
C VAL A 88 4.26 -4.97 4.13
N LEU A 89 4.48 -6.23 4.52
CA LEU A 89 4.83 -6.60 5.88
C LEU A 89 6.09 -5.84 6.34
N PHE A 90 7.18 -5.92 5.57
CA PHE A 90 8.42 -5.21 5.89
C PHE A 90 8.26 -3.69 5.89
N SER A 91 7.55 -3.15 4.90
CA SER A 91 7.25 -1.71 4.83
C SER A 91 6.46 -1.23 6.05
N THR A 92 5.50 -2.04 6.51
CA THR A 92 4.67 -1.70 7.67
C THR A 92 5.49 -1.72 8.95
N VAL A 93 6.39 -2.69 9.13
CA VAL A 93 7.32 -2.71 10.28
C VAL A 93 8.15 -1.42 10.32
N VAL A 94 8.80 -1.05 9.21
CA VAL A 94 9.62 0.16 9.11
C VAL A 94 8.79 1.43 9.39
N SER A 95 7.62 1.54 8.76
CA SER A 95 6.72 2.69 8.91
C SER A 95 6.15 2.79 10.33
N SER A 96 5.89 1.66 10.98
CA SER A 96 5.37 1.60 12.35
C SER A 96 6.41 2.10 13.37
N LEU A 97 7.69 1.73 13.17
CA LEU A 97 8.79 2.23 13.99
C LEU A 97 8.98 3.74 13.83
N TYR A 98 8.95 4.23 12.59
CA TYR A 98 8.96 5.67 12.32
C TYR A 98 7.78 6.38 12.99
N ASN A 99 6.55 5.85 12.87
CA ASN A 99 5.37 6.46 13.47
C ASN A 99 5.49 6.57 15.00
N TYR A 100 6.01 5.53 15.65
CA TYR A 100 6.29 5.57 17.09
C TYR A 100 7.30 6.66 17.45
N ILE A 101 8.42 6.75 16.71
CA ILE A 101 9.44 7.78 16.95
C ILE A 101 8.86 9.17 16.72
N PHE A 102 8.09 9.34 15.64
CA PHE A 102 7.46 10.59 15.27
C PHE A 102 6.49 11.08 16.35
N ALA A 103 5.58 10.20 16.79
CA ALA A 103 4.55 10.52 17.78
C ALA A 103 5.11 10.74 19.19
N LYS A 104 6.28 10.17 19.52
CA LYS A 104 6.87 10.30 20.86
C LYS A 104 7.92 11.40 20.97
N PHE A 105 8.73 11.60 19.93
CA PHE A 105 9.93 12.43 20.00
C PHE A 105 9.96 13.60 19.02
N ILE A 106 9.31 13.49 17.85
CA ILE A 106 9.36 14.54 16.83
C ILE A 106 8.25 15.55 17.05
N ASP A 107 6.99 15.11 17.09
CA ASP A 107 5.84 15.99 17.25
C ASP A 107 4.67 15.28 17.96
N PRO A 108 4.71 15.20 19.30
CA PRO A 108 3.67 14.52 20.09
C PRO A 108 2.27 15.13 19.96
N GLY A 109 2.19 16.42 19.61
CA GLY A 109 0.92 17.13 19.44
C GLY A 109 0.32 16.99 18.04
N TYR A 110 1.06 16.47 17.06
CA TYR A 110 0.64 16.46 15.67
C TYR A 110 -0.70 15.74 15.46
N ALA A 111 -0.84 14.54 16.02
CA ALA A 111 -2.05 13.74 15.87
C ALA A 111 -3.28 14.47 16.41
N GLN A 112 -3.16 15.11 17.58
CA GLN A 112 -4.25 15.90 18.18
C GLN A 112 -4.60 17.12 17.31
N ARG A 113 -3.60 17.88 16.83
CA ARG A 113 -3.82 19.06 15.98
C ARG A 113 -4.52 18.70 14.67
N VAL A 114 -4.06 17.62 14.01
CA VAL A 114 -4.67 17.12 12.78
C VAL A 114 -6.11 16.63 13.03
N MET A 115 -6.37 15.98 14.16
CA MET A 115 -7.71 15.51 14.52
C MET A 115 -8.68 16.67 14.76
N THR A 116 -8.32 17.66 15.58
CA THR A 116 -9.12 18.86 15.82
C THR A 116 -9.38 19.62 14.51
N MET A 117 -8.36 19.78 13.67
CA MET A 117 -8.53 20.40 12.37
C MET A 117 -9.49 19.63 11.46
N MET A 118 -9.40 18.30 11.42
CA MET A 118 -10.32 17.49 10.62
C MET A 118 -11.76 17.62 11.14
N GLN A 119 -11.95 17.65 12.46
CA GLN A 119 -13.25 17.90 13.08
C GLN A 119 -13.81 19.25 12.65
N ASP A 120 -13.05 20.34 12.81
CA ASP A 120 -13.47 21.70 12.44
C ASP A 120 -13.83 21.81 10.96
N LYS A 121 -12.97 21.26 10.08
CA LYS A 121 -13.21 21.28 8.63
C LYS A 121 -14.46 20.47 8.26
N THR A 122 -14.67 19.33 8.91
CA THR A 122 -15.86 18.47 8.68
C THR A 122 -17.13 19.17 9.14
N TYR A 123 -17.12 19.77 10.33
CA TYR A 123 -18.22 20.57 10.85
C TYR A 123 -18.61 21.68 9.87
N GLN A 124 -17.65 22.51 9.45
CA GLN A 124 -17.88 23.60 8.50
C GLN A 124 -18.47 23.10 7.17
N TRP A 125 -17.99 21.96 6.67
CA TRP A 125 -18.53 21.37 5.45
C TRP A 125 -19.98 20.90 5.62
N MET A 126 -20.32 20.24 6.74
CA MET A 126 -21.69 19.79 7.00
C MET A 126 -22.64 20.97 7.22
N SER A 127 -22.24 21.98 7.99
CA SER A 127 -23.02 23.21 8.16
C SER A 127 -23.24 23.93 6.82
N SER A 128 -22.22 24.01 5.96
CA SER A 128 -22.35 24.60 4.62
C SER A 128 -23.30 23.84 3.68
N ARG A 129 -23.58 22.57 3.98
CA ARG A 129 -24.50 21.71 3.25
C ARG A 129 -25.94 21.77 3.80
N GLY A 130 -26.16 22.54 4.87
CA GLY A 130 -27.48 22.71 5.48
C GLY A 130 -28.00 21.47 6.22
N LEU A 131 -27.11 20.60 6.71
CA LEU A 131 -27.51 19.49 7.57
C LEU A 131 -28.08 20.02 8.90
N SER A 132 -28.98 19.25 9.52
CA SER A 132 -29.52 19.61 10.84
C SER A 132 -28.44 19.48 11.91
N GLU A 133 -28.56 20.24 13.01
CA GLU A 133 -27.62 20.16 14.14
C GLU A 133 -27.53 18.73 14.70
N GLU A 134 -28.65 18.02 14.79
CA GLU A 134 -28.67 16.62 15.22
C GLU A 134 -27.83 15.70 14.31
N GLN A 135 -27.84 15.91 12.99
CA GLN A 135 -27.02 15.14 12.05
C GLN A 135 -25.53 15.48 12.15
N ILE A 136 -25.22 16.74 12.44
CA ILE A 136 -23.85 17.20 12.63
C ILE A 136 -23.30 16.62 13.93
N ASP A 137 -24.06 16.71 15.02
CA ASP A 137 -23.67 16.16 16.32
C ASP A 137 -23.44 14.66 16.25
N GLU A 138 -24.35 13.90 15.60
CA GLU A 138 -24.17 12.47 15.38
C GLU A 138 -22.86 12.15 14.63
N ALA A 139 -22.51 12.97 13.64
CA ALA A 139 -21.25 12.81 12.92
C ALA A 139 -20.03 13.21 13.76
N MET A 140 -20.16 14.20 14.65
CA MET A 140 -19.08 14.70 15.51
C MET A 140 -18.76 13.76 16.67
N VAL A 141 -19.69 12.91 17.12
CA VAL A 141 -19.44 11.87 18.14
C VAL A 141 -18.22 10.98 17.78
N LYS A 142 -17.93 10.79 16.49
CA LYS A 142 -16.77 10.03 16.01
C LYS A 142 -15.42 10.69 16.35
N PHE A 143 -15.42 12.00 16.56
CA PHE A 143 -14.25 12.78 16.94
C PHE A 143 -14.10 12.98 18.45
N GLU A 144 -15.17 12.76 19.23
CA GLU A 144 -15.18 12.88 20.69
C GLU A 144 -14.50 11.69 21.40
N LYS A 145 -14.35 10.56 20.70
CA LYS A 145 -13.83 9.31 21.28
C LYS A 145 -12.64 8.65 20.55
N PRO A 146 -11.58 9.35 20.15
CA PRO A 146 -10.31 8.67 20.08
C PRO A 146 -9.84 8.53 21.53
N GLU A 147 -10.04 7.35 22.14
CA GLU A 147 -9.04 6.92 23.13
C GLU A 147 -7.70 7.07 22.41
N ILE A 148 -6.91 8.10 22.75
CA ILE A 148 -5.61 8.31 22.12
C ILE A 148 -4.84 7.03 22.41
N PRO A 149 -4.69 6.13 21.43
CA PRO A 149 -4.19 4.80 21.73
C PRO A 149 -2.76 5.01 22.18
N THR A 150 -2.37 4.33 23.26
CA THR A 150 -0.97 4.34 23.68
C THR A 150 -0.07 4.08 22.46
N PRO A 151 1.15 4.62 22.40
CA PRO A 151 2.03 4.43 21.25
C PRO A 151 2.19 2.96 20.81
N ILE A 152 2.07 2.01 21.76
CA ILE A 152 2.06 0.57 21.50
C ILE A 152 0.74 0.09 20.89
N GLN A 153 -0.41 0.54 21.38
CA GLN A 153 -1.71 0.25 20.75
C GLN A 153 -1.79 0.83 19.34
N SER A 154 -1.27 2.05 19.13
CA SER A 154 -1.16 2.68 17.82
C SER A 154 -0.28 1.88 16.86
N LEU A 155 0.84 1.34 17.35
CA LEU A 155 1.71 0.42 16.60
C LEU A 155 0.95 -0.84 16.17
N ILE A 156 0.31 -1.55 17.11
CA ILE A 156 -0.44 -2.79 16.83
C ILE A 156 -1.59 -2.54 15.86
N THR A 157 -2.28 -1.42 16.02
CA THR A 157 -3.41 -1.02 15.18
C THR A 157 -2.93 -0.69 13.77
N SER A 158 -1.84 0.05 13.64
CA SER A 158 -1.21 0.38 12.36
C SER A 158 -0.69 -0.86 11.64
N LEU A 159 -0.12 -1.82 12.37
CA LEU A 159 0.30 -3.11 11.80
C LEU A 159 -0.90 -3.90 11.26
N LYS A 160 -1.99 -3.99 12.03
CA LYS A 160 -3.21 -4.71 11.62
C LYS A 160 -3.86 -4.09 10.39
N PHE A 161 -4.16 -2.79 10.43
CA PHE A 161 -4.81 -2.10 9.32
C PHE A 161 -3.88 -1.95 8.11
N GLY A 162 -2.59 -1.74 8.33
CA GLY A 162 -1.58 -1.71 7.28
C GLY A 162 -1.46 -3.04 6.55
N LEU A 163 -1.49 -4.17 7.28
CA LEU A 163 -1.46 -5.49 6.67
C LEU A 163 -2.76 -5.80 5.90
N ILE A 164 -3.93 -5.45 6.44
CA ILE A 164 -5.21 -5.64 5.73
C ILE A 164 -5.25 -4.78 4.45
N GLY A 165 -4.99 -3.48 4.57
CA GLY A 165 -5.01 -2.55 3.44
C GLY A 165 -3.95 -2.92 2.40
N GLY A 166 -2.74 -3.27 2.82
CA GLY A 166 -1.68 -3.70 1.93
C GLY A 166 -1.92 -5.09 1.31
N SER A 167 -2.66 -5.97 1.98
CA SER A 167 -3.13 -7.21 1.36
C SER A 167 -4.12 -6.94 0.24
N ILE A 168 -5.04 -5.98 0.41
CA ILE A 168 -5.95 -5.56 -0.67
C ILE A 168 -5.16 -4.97 -1.85
N MET A 169 -4.19 -4.10 -1.57
CA MET A 169 -3.31 -3.56 -2.62
C MET A 169 -2.51 -4.67 -3.32
N SER A 170 -2.08 -5.68 -2.57
CA SER A 170 -1.37 -6.86 -3.10
C SER A 170 -2.27 -7.73 -3.97
N LEU A 171 -3.56 -7.85 -3.66
CA LEU A 171 -4.53 -8.51 -4.54
C LEU A 171 -4.65 -7.76 -5.87
N VAL A 172 -4.79 -6.44 -5.82
CA VAL A 172 -4.90 -5.60 -7.03
C VAL A 172 -3.65 -5.69 -7.88
N SER A 173 -2.46 -5.53 -7.29
CA SER A 173 -1.19 -5.60 -8.04
C SER A 173 -0.96 -6.99 -8.65
N SER A 174 -1.31 -8.05 -7.92
CA SER A 174 -1.16 -9.43 -8.38
C SER A 174 -2.12 -9.78 -9.50
N ALA A 175 -3.35 -9.25 -9.46
CA ALA A 175 -4.31 -9.41 -10.54
C ALA A 175 -3.82 -8.75 -11.83
N ILE A 176 -3.20 -7.57 -11.73
CA ILE A 176 -2.66 -6.82 -12.88
C ILE A 176 -1.42 -7.50 -13.48
N ILE A 177 -0.55 -8.10 -12.65
CA ILE A 177 0.76 -8.60 -13.10
C ILE A 177 0.74 -10.07 -13.55
N LYS A 178 -0.25 -10.85 -13.09
CA LYS A 178 -0.35 -12.29 -13.35
C LYS A 178 -0.15 -12.60 -14.83
N LYS A 179 0.87 -13.42 -15.13
CA LYS A 179 1.08 -14.03 -16.44
C LYS A 179 1.31 -15.53 -16.22
N ASN A 180 0.34 -16.33 -16.65
CA ASN A 180 0.22 -17.72 -16.22
C ASN A 180 1.18 -18.62 -17.03
N PRO A 181 2.26 -19.18 -16.43
CA PRO A 181 3.25 -19.97 -17.18
C PRO A 181 2.64 -21.22 -17.85
N TYR A 182 1.78 -21.93 -17.11
CA TYR A 182 1.16 -23.18 -17.55
C TYR A 182 0.30 -23.08 -18.82
N LYS A 183 -0.21 -21.89 -19.16
CA LYS A 183 -1.11 -21.73 -20.30
C LYS A 183 -0.36 -21.51 -21.62
N ASP A 184 0.84 -20.94 -21.55
CA ASP A 184 1.69 -20.72 -22.73
C ASP A 184 2.45 -22.02 -23.04
N ASP A 185 3.04 -22.67 -22.03
CA ASP A 185 3.89 -23.84 -22.23
C ASP A 185 3.11 -25.07 -22.76
N ALA A 186 1.87 -25.29 -22.30
CA ALA A 186 1.04 -26.41 -22.76
C ALA A 186 0.51 -26.25 -24.21
N PHE A 187 0.40 -25.02 -24.70
CA PHE A 187 0.02 -24.77 -26.09
C PHE A 187 1.22 -24.93 -27.02
N ASP A 188 2.40 -24.45 -26.59
CA ASP A 188 3.65 -24.62 -27.34
C ASP A 188 4.04 -26.10 -27.44
N GLU A 189 3.93 -26.85 -26.34
CA GLU A 189 4.17 -28.31 -26.30
C GLU A 189 3.18 -29.06 -27.21
N ALA A 190 1.88 -28.74 -27.14
CA ALA A 190 0.88 -29.34 -28.03
C ALA A 190 1.10 -29.00 -29.51
N MET A 191 1.62 -27.81 -29.83
CA MET A 191 1.96 -27.40 -31.21
C MET A 191 3.26 -28.04 -31.71
N GLU A 192 4.20 -28.35 -30.82
CA GLU A 192 5.43 -29.07 -31.14
C GLU A 192 5.16 -30.56 -31.41
N ASP A 193 4.28 -31.19 -30.62
CA ASP A 193 3.80 -32.55 -30.85
C ASP A 193 3.09 -32.69 -32.20
N VAL A 194 2.24 -31.74 -32.57
CA VAL A 194 1.56 -31.75 -33.89
C VAL A 194 2.56 -31.64 -35.05
N LYS A 195 3.57 -30.79 -34.94
CA LYS A 195 4.60 -30.64 -35.99
C LYS A 195 5.49 -31.88 -36.12
N THR A 196 5.83 -32.51 -35.00
CA THR A 196 6.67 -33.71 -34.99
C THR A 196 5.92 -34.93 -35.56
N ASP A 197 4.61 -35.03 -35.32
CA ASP A 197 3.77 -36.05 -35.95
C ASP A 197 3.58 -35.85 -37.46
N GLU A 198 3.46 -34.61 -37.95
CA GLU A 198 3.44 -34.32 -39.39
C GLU A 198 4.74 -34.75 -40.08
N THR A 199 5.91 -34.49 -39.48
CA THR A 199 7.21 -34.94 -40.02
C THR A 199 7.47 -36.45 -39.91
N ARG A 200 6.68 -37.20 -39.14
CA ARG A 200 6.78 -38.67 -39.04
C ARG A 200 5.88 -39.40 -40.05
N GLN A 201 4.93 -38.70 -40.65
CA GLN A 201 3.99 -39.26 -41.62
C GLN A 201 4.44 -39.06 -43.08
N GLU A 202 5.53 -38.34 -43.33
CA GLU A 202 6.27 -38.24 -44.60
C GLU A 202 7.46 -39.21 -44.66
#